data_AF-A0A918WRR6-F1
#
_entry.id   AF-A0A918WRR6-F1
#
_cell.length_a   1.000
_cell.length_b   1.000
_cell.length_c   1.000
_cell.angle_alpha   90.00
_cell.angle_beta   90.00
_cell.angle_gamma   90.00
#
_symmetry.space_group_name_H-M   'P 1'
#
loop_
_entity.id
_entity.type
_entity.pdbx_description
1 polymer ?
#
loop_
_entity_poly.entity_id
_entity_poly.type
_entity_poly.pdbx_seq_one_letter_code
_entity_poly.pdbx_strand_id
1 'polypeptide(L)'
;MHDSPMAHPHPDVTTYREGAYVIDTRSATLAQVLGPAGAHVRVAVPGGGRQWEVPSQWLRLATRVERETAGVRGSAPRSAVGCTECTGLEAARREAVAGGDEEAVVDATIAVRSHFRDAHLLPGRAW
;
A
#
# COMPACT_ATOMS: atom_id res chain seq x y z
N MET A 1 -22.60 38.02 -20.42
CA MET A 1 -22.99 36.73 -19.83
C MET A 1 -21.78 35.81 -19.73
N HIS A 2 -20.80 36.17 -18.90
CA HIS A 2 -19.82 35.21 -18.39
C HIS A 2 -19.87 35.37 -16.88
N ASP A 3 -20.81 34.64 -16.29
CA ASP A 3 -20.97 34.49 -14.86
C ASP A 3 -19.73 33.72 -14.36
N SER A 4 -18.81 34.43 -13.72
CA SER A 4 -17.74 33.82 -12.95
C SER A 4 -18.35 33.25 -11.67
N PRO A 5 -18.35 31.92 -11.44
CA PRO A 5 -18.79 31.44 -10.15
C PRO A 5 -17.64 31.61 -9.16
N MET A 6 -17.86 32.57 -8.27
CA MET A 6 -17.56 32.56 -6.83
C MET A 6 -16.33 31.73 -6.42
N ALA A 7 -15.30 32.44 -5.97
CA ALA A 7 -14.27 31.90 -5.10
C ALA A 7 -14.95 31.23 -3.88
N HIS A 8 -15.08 29.90 -3.95
CA HIS A 8 -15.33 29.09 -2.77
C HIS A 8 -14.15 29.32 -1.82
N PRO A 9 -14.39 29.57 -0.52
CA PRO A 9 -13.32 29.60 0.46
C PRO A 9 -12.61 28.24 0.40
N HIS A 10 -11.34 28.23 0.01
CA HIS A 10 -10.55 27.00 -0.07
C HIS A 10 -10.46 26.41 1.35
N PRO A 11 -11.13 25.28 1.64
CA PRO A 11 -10.95 24.62 2.92
C PRO A 11 -9.48 24.18 3.00
N ASP A 12 -8.91 24.31 4.18
CA ASP A 12 -7.51 24.05 4.54
C ASP A 12 -6.83 23.05 3.60
N VAL A 13 -5.71 23.48 3.00
CA VAL A 13 -4.87 22.64 2.14
C VAL A 13 -4.56 21.38 2.92
N THR A 14 -5.29 20.30 2.62
CA THR A 14 -4.98 18.97 3.13
C THR A 14 -3.69 18.57 2.43
N THR A 15 -2.57 18.85 3.08
CA THR A 15 -1.23 18.55 2.58
C THR A 15 -1.01 17.05 2.77
N TYR A 16 -1.22 16.30 1.69
CA TYR A 16 -0.76 14.92 1.67
C TYR A 16 0.77 14.91 1.66
N ARG A 17 1.35 14.03 2.49
CA ARG A 17 2.79 13.80 2.48
C ARG A 17 3.20 13.17 1.15
N GLU A 18 4.35 13.59 0.62
CA GLU A 18 4.99 12.92 -0.52
C GLU A 18 5.19 11.42 -0.23
N GLY A 19 4.89 10.61 -1.23
CA GLY A 19 4.87 9.16 -1.15
C GLY A 19 3.60 8.56 -0.54
N ALA A 20 2.64 9.35 -0.05
CA ALA A 20 1.35 8.84 0.40
C ALA A 20 0.54 8.26 -0.76
N TYR A 21 -0.30 7.26 -0.49
CA TYR A 21 -1.22 6.70 -1.47
C TYR A 21 -2.63 7.24 -1.25
N VAL A 22 -3.23 7.74 -2.32
CA VAL A 22 -4.54 8.36 -2.35
C VAL A 22 -5.40 7.76 -3.44
N ILE A 23 -6.73 7.83 -3.27
CA ILE A 23 -7.71 7.53 -4.31
C ILE A 23 -8.20 8.87 -4.87
N ASP A 24 -8.13 9.04 -6.20
CA ASP A 24 -8.89 10.07 -6.91
C ASP A 24 -10.35 9.59 -7.00
N THR A 25 -11.21 10.21 -6.20
CA THR A 25 -12.63 9.82 -6.09
C THR A 25 -13.42 10.03 -7.37
N ARG A 26 -12.96 10.86 -8.31
CA ARG A 26 -13.62 11.08 -9.62
C ARG A 26 -13.45 9.89 -10.55
N SER A 27 -12.31 9.21 -10.46
CA SER A 27 -11.91 8.13 -11.37
C SER A 27 -11.74 6.78 -10.67
N ALA A 28 -12.02 6.72 -9.36
CA ALA A 28 -11.76 5.58 -8.49
C ALA A 28 -10.32 5.01 -8.66
N THR A 29 -9.36 5.87 -9.00
CA THR A 29 -8.01 5.46 -9.36
C THR A 29 -7.05 5.68 -8.21
N LEU A 30 -6.24 4.66 -7.90
CA LEU A 30 -5.20 4.75 -6.89
C LEU A 30 -3.96 5.46 -7.44
N ALA A 31 -3.44 6.41 -6.68
CA ALA A 31 -2.31 7.24 -7.06
C ALA A 31 -1.35 7.46 -5.88
N GLN A 32 -0.09 7.69 -6.18
CA GLN A 32 0.94 8.08 -5.23
C GLN A 32 1.15 9.60 -5.30
N VAL A 33 1.18 10.27 -4.15
CA VAL A 33 1.43 11.71 -4.05
C VAL A 33 2.90 11.97 -4.34
N LEU A 34 3.15 12.81 -5.34
CA LEU A 34 4.49 13.28 -5.68
C LEU A 34 4.84 14.59 -4.97
N GLY A 35 3.83 15.39 -4.64
CA GLY A 35 4.02 16.66 -3.94
C GLY A 35 2.89 17.66 -4.21
N PRO A 36 2.94 18.84 -3.56
CA PRO A 36 2.00 19.91 -3.81
C PRO A 36 2.23 20.56 -5.19
N ALA A 37 1.14 20.99 -5.82
CA ALA A 37 1.12 21.74 -7.07
C ALA A 37 0.14 22.93 -6.94
N GLY A 38 0.48 23.90 -6.08
CA GLY A 38 -0.40 25.02 -5.75
C GLY A 38 -1.66 24.56 -5.02
N ALA A 39 -2.84 24.88 -5.57
CA ALA A 39 -4.14 24.39 -5.04
C ALA A 39 -4.42 22.91 -5.36
N HIS A 40 -3.56 22.27 -6.15
CA HIS A 40 -3.68 20.88 -6.55
C HIS A 40 -2.58 20.04 -5.89
N VAL A 41 -2.77 18.73 -5.95
CA VAL A 41 -1.78 17.74 -5.55
C VAL A 41 -1.35 17.01 -6.81
N ARG A 42 -0.04 16.93 -7.02
CA ARG A 42 0.52 16.13 -8.10
C ARG A 42 0.58 14.68 -7.66
N VAL A 43 -0.01 13.80 -8.46
CA VAL A 43 -0.07 12.37 -8.19
C VAL A 43 0.39 11.57 -9.40
N ALA A 44 0.79 10.31 -9.19
CA ALA A 44 1.23 9.41 -10.24
C ALA A 44 0.68 7.99 -10.03
N VAL A 45 0.63 7.19 -11.11
CA VAL A 45 0.37 5.76 -10.99
C VAL A 45 1.45 5.11 -10.08
N PRO A 46 1.07 4.33 -9.07
CA PRO A 46 2.02 3.61 -8.23
C PRO A 46 2.92 2.68 -9.05
N GLY A 47 4.23 2.69 -8.79
CA GLY A 47 5.18 1.85 -9.52
C GLY A 47 5.68 2.46 -10.83
N GLY A 48 5.30 3.70 -11.13
CA GLY A 48 5.74 4.44 -12.32
C GLY A 48 4.64 4.53 -13.37
N GLY A 49 4.61 5.65 -14.11
CA GLY A 49 3.64 5.87 -15.18
C GLY A 49 3.12 7.30 -15.22
N ARG A 50 1.86 7.44 -15.65
CA ARG A 50 1.20 8.72 -15.88
C ARG A 50 1.12 9.53 -14.58
N GLN A 51 1.45 10.81 -14.68
CA GLN A 51 1.27 11.80 -13.62
C GLN A 51 0.10 12.71 -13.98
N TRP A 52 -0.66 13.15 -12.99
CA TRP A 52 -1.73 14.13 -13.17
C TRP A 52 -1.93 14.96 -11.90
N GLU A 53 -2.65 16.07 -12.04
CA GLU A 53 -2.94 16.99 -10.94
C GLU A 53 -4.41 16.87 -10.56
N VAL A 54 -4.69 16.80 -9.25
CA VAL A 54 -6.04 16.65 -8.69
C VAL A 54 -6.20 17.60 -7.52
N PRO A 55 -7.33 18.33 -7.38
CA PRO A 55 -7.56 19.15 -6.20
C PRO A 55 -7.64 18.25 -4.95
N SER A 56 -7.06 18.70 -3.84
CA SER A 56 -6.95 17.91 -2.61
C SER A 56 -8.29 17.42 -2.07
N GLN A 57 -9.38 18.17 -2.28
CA GLN A 57 -10.73 17.77 -1.85
C GLN A 57 -11.30 16.55 -2.57
N TRP A 58 -10.76 16.20 -3.74
CA TRP A 58 -11.16 15.00 -4.50
C TRP A 58 -10.29 13.79 -4.20
N LEU A 59 -9.26 13.97 -3.36
CA LEU A 59 -8.39 12.91 -2.91
C LEU A 59 -8.83 12.41 -1.54
N ARG A 60 -8.73 11.09 -1.33
CA ARG A 60 -8.84 10.45 -0.02
C ARG A 60 -7.64 9.55 0.20
N LEU A 61 -7.14 9.43 1.43
CA LEU A 61 -6.15 8.41 1.77
C LEU A 61 -6.64 7.02 1.38
N ALA A 62 -5.84 6.31 0.58
CA ALA A 62 -6.12 4.92 0.24
C ALA A 62 -6.00 4.06 1.50
N THR A 63 -6.99 3.21 1.74
CA THR A 63 -6.95 2.21 2.80
C THR A 63 -5.87 1.17 2.50
N ARG A 64 -5.51 0.40 3.52
CA ARG A 64 -4.56 -0.70 3.35
C ARG A 64 -5.03 -1.72 2.32
N VAL A 65 -6.31 -2.10 2.38
CA VAL A 65 -6.93 -3.06 1.46
C VAL A 65 -6.90 -2.54 0.02
N GLU A 66 -7.19 -1.26 -0.20
CA GLU A 66 -7.14 -0.65 -1.54
C GLU A 66 -5.73 -0.67 -2.14
N ARG A 67 -4.69 -0.41 -1.31
CA ARG A 67 -3.29 -0.49 -1.74
C ARG A 67 -2.85 -1.93 -2.05
N GLU A 68 -3.33 -2.89 -1.25
CA GLU A 68 -3.13 -4.33 -1.42
C GLU A 68 -3.71 -4.80 -2.76
N THR A 69 -4.98 -4.51 -3.04
CA THR A 69 -5.67 -4.87 -4.29
C THR A 69 -5.00 -4.27 -5.52
N ALA A 70 -4.45 -3.06 -5.41
CA ALA A 70 -3.73 -2.39 -6.50
C ALA A 70 -2.30 -2.90 -6.72
N GLY A 71 -1.82 -3.89 -5.93
CA GLY A 71 -0.49 -4.47 -6.09
C GLY A 71 0.66 -3.49 -5.81
N VAL A 72 0.41 -2.46 -5.00
CA VAL A 72 1.41 -1.45 -4.65
C VAL A 72 2.61 -2.12 -3.96
N ARG A 73 3.83 -1.89 -4.46
CA ARG A 73 5.06 -2.46 -3.91
C ARG A 73 5.18 -2.14 -2.41
N GLY A 74 5.36 -3.17 -1.58
CA GLY A 74 5.41 -3.04 -0.12
C GLY A 74 4.04 -3.02 0.57
N SER A 75 2.94 -3.05 -0.20
CA SER A 75 1.60 -3.26 0.30
C SER A 75 1.12 -4.70 0.13
N ALA A 76 1.92 -5.64 -0.37
CA ALA A 76 1.50 -7.05 -0.41
C ALA A 76 1.04 -7.50 0.99
N PRO A 77 -0.01 -8.32 1.10
CA PRO A 77 -0.46 -8.80 2.39
C PRO A 77 0.70 -9.52 3.08
N ARG A 78 1.05 -9.09 4.30
CA ARG A 78 2.15 -9.68 5.09
C ARG A 78 1.87 -11.13 5.54
N SER A 79 0.70 -11.65 5.17
CA SER A 79 0.17 -12.96 5.53
C SER A 79 -0.91 -13.30 4.51
N ALA A 80 -0.80 -14.46 3.85
CA ALA A 80 -1.88 -14.96 3.01
C ALA A 80 -3.07 -15.29 3.92
N VAL A 81 -4.09 -14.42 3.88
CA VAL A 81 -5.30 -14.57 4.71
C VAL A 81 -5.91 -15.93 4.39
N GLY A 82 -6.05 -16.79 5.40
CA GLY A 82 -6.61 -18.14 5.26
C GLY A 82 -5.59 -19.25 4.94
N CYS A 83 -4.30 -18.96 4.77
CA CYS A 83 -3.28 -20.01 4.63
C CYS A 83 -2.94 -20.60 6.01
N THR A 84 -3.28 -21.87 6.21
CA THR A 84 -3.03 -22.60 7.46
C THR A 84 -1.53 -22.80 7.70
N GLU A 85 -0.75 -23.03 6.65
CA GLU A 85 0.71 -23.19 6.75
C GLU A 85 1.40 -21.89 7.17
N CYS A 86 1.00 -20.74 6.58
CA CYS A 86 1.46 -19.42 7.03
C CYS A 86 1.17 -19.21 8.52
N THR A 87 0.00 -19.63 9.00
CA THR A 87 -0.38 -19.50 10.41
C THR A 87 0.50 -20.36 11.32
N GLY A 88 0.79 -21.60 10.90
CA GLY A 88 1.69 -22.51 11.63
C GLY A 88 3.12 -21.98 11.71
N LEU A 89 3.66 -21.48 10.59
CA LEU A 89 5.02 -20.93 10.54
C LEU A 89 5.15 -19.65 11.37
N GLU A 90 4.14 -18.78 11.35
CA GLU A 90 4.10 -17.59 12.22
C GLU A 90 3.98 -17.96 13.70
N ALA A 91 3.27 -19.03 14.05
CA ALA A 91 3.21 -19.54 15.41
C ALA A 91 4.58 -20.07 15.88
N ALA A 92 5.23 -20.92 15.09
CA ALA A 92 6.57 -21.44 15.37
C ALA A 92 7.60 -20.31 15.55
N ARG A 93 7.52 -19.26 14.73
CA ARG A 93 8.37 -18.08 14.87
C ARG A 93 8.14 -17.33 16.19
N ARG A 94 6.88 -17.21 16.64
CA ARG A 94 6.57 -16.58 17.95
C ARG A 94 7.10 -17.42 19.10
N GLU A 95 6.99 -18.74 19.02
CA GLU A 95 7.52 -19.66 20.01
C GLU A 95 9.05 -19.56 20.10
N ALA A 96 9.75 -19.53 18.96
CA ALA A 96 11.19 -19.35 18.92
C ALA A 96 11.63 -18.02 19.57
N VAL A 97 10.92 -16.92 19.26
CA VAL A 97 11.18 -15.61 19.88
C VAL A 97 10.95 -15.66 21.39
N ALA A 98 9.89 -16.33 21.85
CA ALA A 98 9.60 -16.48 23.27
C ALA A 98 10.63 -17.37 23.98
N GLY A 99 11.19 -18.36 23.28
CA GLY A 99 12.24 -19.24 23.78
C GLY A 99 13.62 -18.59 23.84
N GLY A 100 13.85 -17.48 23.11
CA GLY A 100 15.10 -16.73 23.11
C GLY A 100 16.26 -17.40 22.37
N ASP A 101 15.99 -18.48 21.62
CA ASP A 101 16.98 -19.14 20.78
C ASP A 101 17.11 -18.39 19.45
N GLU A 102 18.22 -17.65 19.30
CA GLU A 102 18.47 -16.82 18.12
C GLU A 102 18.55 -17.64 16.82
N GLU A 103 19.09 -18.86 16.86
CA GLU A 103 19.16 -19.75 15.71
C GLU A 103 17.76 -20.20 15.29
N ALA A 104 16.95 -20.66 16.26
CA ALA A 104 15.56 -21.03 16.01
C ALA A 104 14.72 -19.85 15.47
N VAL A 105 14.97 -18.63 15.93
CA VAL A 105 14.29 -17.42 15.44
C VAL A 105 14.64 -17.14 13.98
N VAL A 106 15.92 -17.30 13.61
CA VAL A 106 16.39 -17.12 12.23
C VAL A 106 15.76 -18.18 11.32
N ASP A 107 15.80 -19.44 11.71
CA ASP A 107 15.24 -20.55 10.93
C ASP A 107 13.73 -20.40 10.73
N ALA A 108 12.98 -20.09 11.79
CA ALA A 108 11.55 -19.84 11.69
C ALA A 108 11.23 -18.64 10.80
N THR A 109 12.08 -17.60 10.81
CA THR A 109 11.94 -16.44 9.92
C THR A 109 12.22 -16.79 8.46
N ILE A 110 13.21 -17.64 8.19
CA ILE A 110 13.50 -18.16 6.85
C ILE A 110 12.32 -18.99 6.34
N ALA A 111 11.77 -19.87 7.16
CA ALA A 111 10.65 -20.74 6.80
C ALA A 111 9.40 -19.93 6.40
N VAL A 112 9.00 -18.93 7.20
CA VAL A 112 7.89 -18.00 6.87
C VAL A 112 8.12 -17.34 5.50
N ARG A 113 9.34 -16.84 5.26
CA ARG A 113 9.68 -16.11 4.03
C ARG A 113 9.71 -17.02 2.79
N SER A 114 10.30 -18.20 2.90
CA SER A 114 10.36 -19.15 1.79
C SER A 114 8.97 -19.60 1.41
N HIS A 115 8.15 -20.01 2.39
CA HIS A 115 6.78 -20.42 2.14
C HIS A 115 5.97 -19.30 1.49
N PHE A 116 6.03 -18.06 2.00
CA PHE A 116 5.32 -16.94 1.40
C PHE A 116 5.74 -16.69 -0.06
N ARG A 117 7.04 -16.75 -0.33
CA ARG A 117 7.55 -16.57 -1.69
C ARG A 117 7.06 -17.67 -2.63
N ASP A 118 7.18 -18.92 -2.21
CA ASP A 118 6.97 -20.06 -3.10
C ASP A 118 5.47 -20.39 -3.26
N ALA A 119 4.67 -20.27 -2.19
CA ALA A 119 3.25 -20.57 -2.20
C ALA A 119 2.35 -19.39 -2.62
N HIS A 120 2.78 -18.14 -2.40
CA HIS A 120 1.90 -16.97 -2.59
C HIS A 120 2.43 -15.93 -3.57
N LEU A 121 3.75 -15.77 -3.72
CA LEU A 121 4.31 -14.85 -4.72
C LEU A 121 4.64 -15.53 -6.06
N LEU A 122 5.09 -16.78 -6.03
CA LEU A 122 5.53 -17.55 -7.21
C LEU A 122 4.85 -18.93 -7.28
N PRO A 123 3.52 -19.04 -7.16
CA PRO A 123 2.85 -20.34 -7.26
C PRO A 123 3.11 -20.95 -8.65
N GLY A 124 3.73 -22.13 -8.69
CA GLY A 124 3.92 -22.89 -9.93
C GLY A 124 5.35 -23.03 -10.47
N ARG A 125 6.40 -22.67 -9.71
CA ARG A 125 7.76 -23.16 -9.98
C ARG A 125 8.04 -24.42 -9.17
N ALA A 126 7.61 -25.57 -9.69
CA ALA A 126 8.19 -26.85 -9.32
C ALA A 126 9.66 -26.86 -9.76
N TRP A 127 10.57 -27.22 -8.85
CA TRP A 127 11.95 -27.61 -9.16
C TRP A 127 12.04 -29.13 -9.18
#